data_AF-A0A5B8B4H9-F1
#
_entry.id   AF-A0A5B8B4H9-F1
#
_cell.length_a   1.000
_cell.length_b   1.000
_cell.length_c   1.000
_cell.angle_alpha   90.00
_cell.angle_beta   90.00
_cell.angle_gamma   90.00
#
_symmetry.space_group_name_H-M   'P 1'
#
loop_
_entity.id
_entity.type
_entity.pdbx_description
1 polymer ?
#
loop_
_entity_poly.entity_id
_entity_poly.type
_entity_poly.pdbx_seq_one_letter_code
_entity_poly.pdbx_strand_id
1 'polypeptide(L)'
;MFAALLMGFVGTAAAGEFGNVFGNEETQKASRDASATALAAVEKAVSGLRARELQDGSGVEQFMAASRLFAEAADKMEAVLKTFPNQELSEPQIVFLKAQFSPDSQTLAQLQGARSLQDVYRNFAAKTREMSGTMEGLATKENAFSVLSPLLVEYFQLADAIVAVRAVK
;
A
#
# COMPACT_ATOMS: atom_id res chain seq x y z
N MET A 1 4.76 20.35 50.98
CA MET A 1 4.40 20.67 49.58
C MET A 1 5.10 19.68 48.67
N PHE A 2 4.35 18.74 48.11
CA PHE A 2 4.81 17.79 47.08
C PHE A 2 3.85 17.98 45.91
N ALA A 3 4.36 18.36 44.74
CA ALA A 3 3.65 18.18 43.48
C ALA A 3 4.70 17.86 42.42
N ALA A 4 4.69 16.59 42.04
CA ALA A 4 5.66 15.94 41.20
C ALA A 4 5.63 16.48 39.76
N LEU A 5 6.84 16.59 39.22
CA LEU A 5 7.16 16.85 37.83
C LEU A 5 6.57 15.73 36.96
N LEU A 6 5.43 15.96 36.32
CA LEU A 6 4.94 15.12 35.23
C LEU A 6 5.82 15.38 34.01
N MET A 7 6.94 14.66 33.90
CA MET A 7 7.60 14.45 32.62
C MET A 7 6.63 13.66 31.74
N GLY A 8 5.81 14.39 30.98
CA GLY A 8 5.06 13.82 29.88
C GLY A 8 6.06 13.21 28.91
N PHE A 9 6.10 11.88 28.86
CA PHE A 9 6.63 11.15 27.73
C PHE A 9 5.88 11.66 26.50
N VAL A 10 6.52 12.55 25.74
CA VAL A 10 6.18 12.75 24.34
C VAL A 10 6.61 11.46 23.67
N GLY A 11 5.74 10.46 23.72
CA GLY A 11 5.82 9.33 22.80
C GLY A 11 5.76 9.95 21.43
N THR A 12 6.90 10.03 20.75
CA THR A 12 6.93 10.29 19.33
C THR A 12 6.04 9.23 18.73
N ALA A 13 4.86 9.64 18.27
CA ALA A 13 4.05 8.82 17.38
C ALA A 13 4.91 8.63 16.13
N ALA A 14 5.77 7.62 16.15
CA ALA A 14 6.38 7.07 14.96
C ALA A 14 5.20 6.49 14.20
N ALA A 15 4.57 7.32 13.38
CA ALA A 15 3.42 6.95 12.58
C ALA A 15 3.82 5.66 11.86
N GLY A 16 3.20 4.55 12.23
CA GLY A 16 3.43 3.24 11.63
C GLY A 16 2.88 3.18 10.22
N GLU A 17 3.16 4.19 9.39
CA GLU A 17 2.70 4.25 8.02
C GLU A 17 3.44 3.20 7.19
N PHE A 18 2.78 2.68 6.15
CA PHE A 18 3.30 1.60 5.32
C PHE A 18 4.65 1.93 4.65
N GLY A 19 4.98 3.23 4.52
CA GLY A 19 6.27 3.72 4.02
C GLY A 19 7.45 3.56 4.97
N ASN A 20 7.23 3.24 6.25
CA ASN A 20 8.30 3.08 7.24
C ASN A 20 8.79 1.63 7.31
N VAL A 21 9.23 1.06 6.18
CA VAL A 21 9.72 -0.33 6.14
C VAL A 21 11.08 -0.53 6.79
N PHE A 22 11.43 -1.79 7.08
CA PHE A 22 12.73 -2.14 7.62
C PHE A 22 13.87 -1.70 6.68
N GLY A 23 14.97 -1.25 7.30
CA GLY A 23 16.18 -0.85 6.59
C GLY A 23 16.84 0.35 7.26
N ASN A 24 17.96 0.78 6.68
CA ASN A 24 18.61 2.01 7.07
C ASN A 24 17.72 3.24 6.77
N GLU A 25 18.11 4.43 7.25
CA GLU A 25 17.36 5.67 7.05
C GLU A 25 17.07 5.95 5.57
N GLU A 26 17.99 5.56 4.68
CA GLU A 26 17.85 5.69 3.23
C GLU A 26 16.72 4.81 2.68
N THR A 27 16.67 3.54 3.08
CA THR A 27 15.61 2.59 2.68
C THR A 27 14.25 3.06 3.19
N GLN A 28 14.18 3.55 4.42
CA GLN A 28 12.96 4.13 4.98
C GLN A 28 12.51 5.38 4.21
N LYS A 29 13.44 6.28 3.86
CA LYS A 29 13.14 7.47 3.06
C LYS A 29 12.63 7.09 1.67
N ALA A 30 13.29 6.15 1.00
CA ALA A 30 12.89 5.67 -0.32
C ALA A 30 11.50 5.00 -0.29
N SER A 31 11.23 4.20 0.74
CA SER A 31 9.90 3.60 0.90
C SER A 31 8.82 4.63 1.22
N ARG A 32 9.11 5.66 2.01
CA ARG A 32 8.16 6.77 2.23
C ARG A 32 7.84 7.51 0.93
N ASP A 33 8.84 7.75 0.08
CA ASP A 33 8.64 8.37 -1.23
C ASP A 33 7.78 7.50 -2.15
N ALA A 34 8.05 6.19 -2.19
CA ALA A 34 7.24 5.23 -2.94
C ALA A 34 5.77 5.23 -2.46
N SER A 35 5.57 5.21 -1.14
CA SER A 35 4.27 5.27 -0.50
C SER A 35 3.50 6.56 -0.80
N ALA A 36 4.17 7.71 -0.70
CA ALA A 36 3.57 9.00 -1.01
C ALA A 36 3.16 9.09 -2.49
N THR A 37 3.97 8.55 -3.38
CA THR A 37 3.66 8.47 -4.82
C THR A 37 2.41 7.61 -5.06
N ALA A 38 2.30 6.47 -4.39
CA ALA A 38 1.11 5.62 -4.50
C ALA A 38 -0.15 6.29 -3.94
N LEU A 39 -0.06 7.04 -2.83
CA LEU A 39 -1.18 7.80 -2.28
C LEU A 39 -1.63 8.92 -3.23
N ALA A 40 -0.70 9.61 -3.89
CA ALA A 40 -1.04 10.55 -4.95
C ALA A 40 -1.75 9.87 -6.13
N ALA A 41 -1.37 8.64 -6.47
CA ALA A 41 -2.08 7.85 -7.47
C ALA A 41 -3.53 7.55 -7.06
N VAL A 42 -3.75 7.15 -5.79
CA VAL A 42 -5.10 6.95 -5.24
C VAL A 42 -5.93 8.24 -5.29
N GLU A 43 -5.33 9.37 -4.92
CA GLU A 43 -6.00 10.68 -5.00
C GLU A 43 -6.50 10.97 -6.43
N LYS A 44 -5.65 10.72 -7.44
CA LYS A 44 -6.05 10.85 -8.85
C LYS A 44 -7.15 9.87 -9.25
N ALA A 45 -7.07 8.62 -8.80
CA ALA A 45 -8.11 7.63 -9.09
C ALA A 45 -9.47 8.05 -8.52
N VAL A 46 -9.51 8.50 -7.26
CA VAL A 46 -10.72 9.04 -6.61
C VAL A 46 -11.20 10.31 -7.31
N SER A 47 -10.30 11.20 -7.73
CA SER A 47 -10.67 12.39 -8.51
C SER A 47 -11.31 12.03 -9.85
N GLY A 48 -10.87 10.94 -10.51
CA GLY A 48 -11.48 10.45 -11.75
C GLY A 48 -12.89 9.90 -11.53
N LEU A 49 -13.10 9.17 -10.43
CA LEU A 49 -14.44 8.75 -10.02
C LEU A 49 -15.36 9.95 -9.76
N ARG A 50 -14.86 10.96 -9.04
CA ARG A 50 -15.62 12.19 -8.75
C ARG A 50 -16.04 12.91 -10.03
N ALA A 51 -15.15 13.05 -11.01
CA ALA A 51 -15.48 13.70 -12.28
C ALA A 51 -16.63 12.99 -13.01
N ARG A 52 -16.68 11.66 -12.93
CA ARG A 52 -17.78 10.87 -13.52
C ARG A 52 -19.09 11.06 -12.77
N GLU A 53 -19.06 11.02 -11.44
CA GLU A 53 -20.24 11.20 -10.59
C GLU A 53 -20.89 12.57 -10.80
N LEU A 54 -20.07 13.61 -10.94
CA LEU A 54 -20.51 14.97 -11.21
C LEU A 54 -20.89 15.22 -12.69
N GLN A 55 -20.66 14.24 -13.56
CA GLN A 55 -20.83 14.37 -15.02
C GLN A 55 -19.95 15.47 -15.65
N ASP A 56 -18.85 15.83 -14.98
CA ASP A 56 -17.85 16.81 -15.45
C ASP A 56 -16.91 16.21 -16.51
N GLY A 57 -16.88 14.89 -16.66
CA GLY A 57 -16.12 14.18 -17.67
C GLY A 57 -16.04 12.67 -17.44
N SER A 58 -15.33 11.96 -18.33
CA SER A 58 -15.15 10.51 -18.22
C SER A 58 -14.16 10.07 -17.12
N GLY A 59 -13.43 11.02 -16.51
CA GLY A 59 -12.35 10.79 -15.57
C GLY A 59 -11.03 10.33 -16.21
N VAL A 60 -10.95 10.30 -17.55
CA VAL A 60 -9.82 9.68 -18.28
C VAL A 60 -8.47 10.29 -17.95
N GLU A 61 -8.37 11.62 -17.87
CA GLU A 61 -7.10 12.29 -17.56
C GLU A 61 -6.63 11.93 -16.15
N GLN A 62 -7.55 11.89 -15.19
CA GLN A 62 -7.26 11.53 -13.80
C GLN A 62 -6.87 10.06 -13.68
N PHE A 63 -7.55 9.15 -14.37
CA PHE A 63 -7.18 7.73 -14.36
C PHE A 63 -5.84 7.49 -15.05
N MET A 64 -5.53 8.17 -16.16
CA MET A 64 -4.21 8.08 -16.79
C MET A 64 -3.11 8.65 -15.90
N ALA A 65 -3.37 9.74 -15.17
CA ALA A 65 -2.43 10.26 -14.18
C ALA A 65 -2.22 9.28 -13.03
N ALA A 66 -3.30 8.67 -12.52
CA ALA A 66 -3.23 7.63 -11.49
C ALA A 66 -2.41 6.42 -11.97
N SER A 67 -2.64 5.98 -13.21
CA SER A 67 -1.88 4.88 -13.82
C SER A 67 -0.37 5.14 -13.78
N ARG A 68 0.06 6.31 -14.24
CA ARG A 68 1.48 6.71 -14.25
C ARG A 68 2.08 6.76 -12.85
N LEU A 69 1.35 7.35 -11.89
CA LEU A 69 1.81 7.44 -10.51
C LEU A 69 1.90 6.07 -9.83
N PHE A 70 0.96 5.15 -10.11
CA PHE A 70 1.07 3.77 -9.63
C PHE A 70 2.27 3.04 -10.25
N ALA A 71 2.54 3.23 -11.54
CA ALA A 71 3.73 2.65 -12.18
C ALA A 71 5.02 3.18 -11.53
N GLU A 72 5.12 4.50 -11.36
CA GLU A 72 6.26 5.14 -10.70
C GLU A 72 6.43 4.65 -9.26
N ALA A 73 5.33 4.54 -8.51
CA ALA A 73 5.36 4.01 -7.15
C ALA A 73 5.86 2.55 -7.13
N ALA A 74 5.39 1.71 -8.05
CA ALA A 74 5.86 0.33 -8.18
C ALA A 74 7.37 0.27 -8.50
N ASP A 75 7.86 1.10 -9.44
CA ASP A 75 9.30 1.20 -9.75
C ASP A 75 10.11 1.60 -8.52
N LYS A 76 9.62 2.57 -7.74
CA LYS A 76 10.26 2.99 -6.48
C LYS A 76 10.26 1.87 -5.44
N MET A 77 9.15 1.15 -5.27
CA MET A 77 9.09 0.00 -4.34
C MET A 77 10.05 -1.12 -4.76
N GLU A 78 10.15 -1.40 -6.06
CA GLU A 78 11.12 -2.36 -6.59
C GLU A 78 12.57 -1.92 -6.34
N ALA A 79 12.86 -0.61 -6.40
CA ALA A 79 14.17 -0.09 -6.03
C ALA A 79 14.48 -0.28 -4.53
N VAL A 80 13.50 -0.06 -3.66
CA VAL A 80 13.61 -0.28 -2.20
C VAL A 80 13.94 -1.75 -1.89
N LEU A 81 13.41 -2.72 -2.64
CA LEU A 81 13.68 -4.15 -2.42
C LEU A 81 15.16 -4.52 -2.47
N LYS A 82 16.00 -3.73 -3.15
CA LYS A 82 17.46 -3.96 -3.28
C LYS A 82 18.20 -3.78 -1.95
N THR A 83 17.65 -2.98 -1.04
CA THR A 83 18.23 -2.68 0.28
C THR A 83 17.35 -3.16 1.43
N PHE A 84 16.20 -3.77 1.11
CA PHE A 84 15.25 -4.29 2.07
C PHE A 84 15.78 -5.56 2.76
N PRO A 85 15.68 -5.69 4.10
CA PRO A 85 16.17 -6.87 4.78
C PRO A 85 15.32 -8.10 4.49
N ASN A 86 15.98 -9.20 4.16
CA ASN A 86 15.33 -10.49 3.94
C ASN A 86 15.09 -11.21 5.28
N GLN A 87 14.20 -10.65 6.11
CA GLN A 87 13.79 -11.27 7.37
C GLN A 87 12.67 -12.29 7.10
N GLU A 88 12.92 -13.55 7.48
CA GLU A 88 11.92 -14.62 7.42
C GLU A 88 10.73 -14.32 8.33
N LEU A 89 9.55 -14.69 7.85
CA LEU A 89 8.31 -14.60 8.62
C LEU A 89 8.20 -15.81 9.56
N SER A 90 7.82 -15.56 10.81
CA SER A 90 7.44 -16.62 11.73
C SER A 90 6.07 -17.23 11.36
N GLU A 91 5.79 -18.44 11.84
CA GLU A 91 4.47 -19.07 11.60
C GLU A 91 3.29 -18.19 12.11
N PRO A 92 3.35 -17.57 13.31
CA PRO A 92 2.32 -16.60 13.73
C PRO A 92 2.12 -15.44 12.75
N GLN A 93 3.21 -14.93 12.16
CA GLN A 93 3.15 -13.85 11.17
C GLN A 93 2.49 -14.31 9.87
N ILE A 94 2.82 -15.52 9.39
CA ILE A 94 2.21 -16.12 8.21
C ILE A 94 0.71 -16.34 8.43
N VAL A 95 0.31 -16.89 9.58
CA VAL A 95 -1.09 -17.08 9.95
C VAL A 95 -1.83 -15.74 10.02
N PHE A 96 -1.23 -14.74 10.64
CA PHE A 96 -1.78 -13.39 10.72
C PHE A 96 -2.03 -12.78 9.34
N LEU A 97 -1.04 -12.85 8.44
CA LEU A 97 -1.16 -12.32 7.07
C LEU A 97 -2.29 -13.01 6.30
N LYS A 98 -2.36 -14.34 6.38
CA LYS A 98 -3.42 -15.11 5.70
C LYS A 98 -4.82 -14.75 6.22
N ALA A 99 -4.95 -14.54 7.53
CA ALA A 99 -6.22 -14.21 8.17
C ALA A 99 -6.77 -12.82 7.79
N GLN A 100 -5.95 -11.93 7.21
CA GLN A 100 -6.45 -10.63 6.76
C GLN A 100 -7.33 -10.76 5.51
N PHE A 101 -7.05 -11.71 4.62
CA PHE A 101 -7.69 -11.75 3.31
C PHE A 101 -8.74 -12.84 3.22
N SER A 102 -9.76 -12.61 2.39
CA SER A 102 -10.73 -13.66 2.07
C SER A 102 -10.05 -14.83 1.36
N PRO A 103 -10.50 -16.09 1.56
CA PRO A 103 -9.93 -17.27 0.91
C PRO A 103 -9.83 -17.17 -0.62
N ASP A 104 -10.77 -16.47 -1.23
CA ASP A 104 -10.86 -16.28 -2.69
C ASP A 104 -10.15 -15.01 -3.20
N SER A 105 -9.45 -14.28 -2.33
CA SER A 105 -8.74 -13.05 -2.71
C SER A 105 -7.51 -13.38 -3.56
N GLN A 106 -7.36 -12.66 -4.68
CA GLN A 106 -6.17 -12.73 -5.51
C GLN A 106 -4.91 -12.29 -4.73
N THR A 107 -5.07 -11.32 -3.83
CA THR A 107 -3.99 -10.86 -2.94
C THR A 107 -3.54 -11.98 -2.00
N LEU A 108 -4.47 -12.78 -1.46
CA LEU A 108 -4.11 -13.96 -0.66
C LEU A 108 -3.31 -14.98 -1.48
N ALA A 109 -3.75 -15.27 -2.71
CA ALA A 109 -3.05 -16.20 -3.59
C ALA A 109 -1.59 -15.78 -3.86
N GLN A 110 -1.34 -14.48 -4.05
CA GLN A 110 0.01 -13.92 -4.19
C GLN A 110 0.83 -14.07 -2.89
N LEU A 111 0.20 -13.93 -1.72
CA LEU A 111 0.85 -14.05 -0.42
C LEU A 111 1.12 -15.49 0.03
N GLN A 112 0.45 -16.51 -0.51
CA GLN A 112 0.65 -17.91 -0.09
C GLN A 112 2.11 -18.39 -0.23
N GLY A 113 2.83 -17.84 -1.20
CA GLY A 113 4.24 -18.12 -1.44
C GLY A 113 5.21 -17.29 -0.59
N ALA A 114 4.76 -16.26 0.12
CA ALA A 114 5.64 -15.38 0.88
C ALA A 114 6.27 -16.13 2.05
N ARG A 115 7.59 -16.00 2.19
CA ARG A 115 8.38 -16.57 3.30
C ARG A 115 9.13 -15.50 4.08
N SER A 116 9.32 -14.33 3.49
CA SER A 116 9.95 -13.19 4.13
C SER A 116 9.15 -11.91 3.99
N LEU A 117 9.48 -10.89 4.80
CA LEU A 117 8.94 -9.55 4.64
C LEU A 117 9.29 -8.95 3.27
N GLN A 118 10.43 -9.33 2.70
CA GLN A 118 10.82 -8.93 1.35
C GLN A 118 9.86 -9.50 0.29
N ASP A 119 9.39 -10.74 0.46
CA ASP A 119 8.38 -11.33 -0.44
C ASP A 119 7.03 -10.61 -0.32
N VAL A 120 6.60 -10.29 0.91
CA VAL A 120 5.35 -9.54 1.14
C VAL A 120 5.44 -8.15 0.49
N TYR A 121 6.55 -7.45 0.67
CA TYR A 121 6.76 -6.14 0.05
C TYR A 121 6.86 -6.22 -1.48
N ARG A 122 7.44 -7.29 -2.03
CA ARG A 122 7.45 -7.55 -3.47
C ARG A 122 6.05 -7.77 -4.02
N ASN A 123 5.21 -8.52 -3.32
CA ASN A 123 3.81 -8.68 -3.69
C ASN A 123 3.05 -7.35 -3.65
N PHE A 124 3.39 -6.46 -2.72
CA PHE A 124 2.82 -5.11 -2.68
C PHE A 124 3.27 -4.23 -3.84
N ALA A 125 4.55 -4.29 -4.24
CA ALA A 125 5.03 -3.64 -5.46
C ALA A 125 4.29 -4.17 -6.71
N ALA A 126 4.08 -5.49 -6.79
CA ALA A 126 3.33 -6.13 -7.87
C ALA A 126 1.86 -5.68 -7.89
N LYS A 127 1.19 -5.62 -6.74
CA LYS A 127 -0.19 -5.09 -6.65
C LYS A 127 -0.25 -3.61 -7.04
N THR A 128 0.75 -2.82 -6.66
CA THR A 128 0.88 -1.41 -7.09
C THR A 128 0.99 -1.31 -8.61
N ARG A 129 1.74 -2.22 -9.26
CA ARG A 129 1.81 -2.30 -10.72
C ARG A 129 0.47 -2.72 -11.35
N GLU A 130 -0.23 -3.68 -10.75
CA GLU A 130 -1.57 -4.11 -11.19
C GLU A 130 -2.57 -2.95 -11.15
N MET A 131 -2.51 -2.11 -10.12
CA MET A 131 -3.30 -0.89 -10.02
C MET A 131 -3.03 0.03 -11.22
N SER A 132 -1.77 0.22 -11.61
CA SER A 132 -1.41 1.02 -12.79
C SER A 132 -2.12 0.55 -14.06
N GLY A 133 -2.05 -0.74 -14.36
CA GLY A 133 -2.69 -1.32 -15.56
C GLY A 133 -4.22 -1.25 -15.49
N THR A 134 -4.80 -1.39 -14.30
CA THR A 134 -6.25 -1.27 -14.13
C THR A 134 -6.74 0.14 -14.43
N MET A 135 -6.01 1.18 -13.97
CA MET A 135 -6.41 2.57 -14.16
C MET A 135 -6.57 2.94 -15.64
N GLU A 136 -5.71 2.46 -16.54
CA GLU A 136 -5.75 2.79 -17.98
C GLU A 136 -7.09 2.43 -18.63
N GLY A 137 -7.76 1.38 -18.15
CA GLY A 137 -9.03 0.90 -18.69
C GLY A 137 -10.28 1.45 -18.00
N LEU A 138 -10.15 2.20 -16.88
CA LEU A 138 -11.31 2.58 -16.07
C LEU A 138 -12.26 3.56 -16.79
N ALA A 139 -11.72 4.45 -17.63
CA ALA A 139 -12.53 5.44 -18.33
C ALA A 139 -13.59 4.80 -19.25
N THR A 140 -13.31 3.60 -19.79
CA THR A 140 -14.21 2.89 -20.71
C THR A 140 -15.20 1.97 -20.01
N LYS A 141 -15.06 1.76 -18.69
CA LYS A 141 -16.02 0.98 -17.91
C LYS A 141 -17.28 1.80 -17.69
N GLU A 142 -18.44 1.15 -17.75
CA GLU A 142 -19.71 1.78 -17.39
C GLU A 142 -19.71 2.16 -15.89
N ASN A 143 -19.40 1.19 -15.04
CA ASN A 143 -19.25 1.37 -13.60
C ASN A 143 -17.78 1.25 -13.18
N ALA A 144 -17.04 2.36 -13.27
CA ALA A 144 -15.65 2.41 -12.82
C ALA A 144 -15.51 2.23 -11.29
N PHE A 145 -16.51 2.67 -10.52
CA PHE A 145 -16.51 2.57 -9.06
C PHE A 145 -16.54 1.12 -8.59
N SER A 146 -17.38 0.27 -9.19
CA SER A 146 -17.48 -1.15 -8.82
C SER A 146 -16.20 -1.93 -9.13
N VAL A 147 -15.37 -1.44 -10.05
CA VAL A 147 -14.05 -2.02 -10.34
C VAL A 147 -13.02 -1.51 -9.33
N LEU A 148 -12.96 -0.20 -9.11
CA LEU A 148 -11.91 0.45 -8.32
C LEU A 148 -12.07 0.24 -6.80
N SER A 149 -13.30 0.25 -6.28
CA SER A 149 -13.58 0.12 -4.85
C SER A 149 -12.99 -1.14 -4.22
N PRO A 150 -13.29 -2.37 -4.70
CA PRO A 150 -12.72 -3.58 -4.11
C PRO A 150 -11.19 -3.64 -4.25
N LEU A 151 -10.63 -3.09 -5.33
CA LEU A 151 -9.18 -3.04 -5.53
C LEU A 151 -8.49 -2.13 -4.51
N LEU A 152 -9.05 -0.96 -4.24
CA LEU A 152 -8.52 -0.05 -3.22
C LEU A 152 -8.63 -0.65 -1.82
N VAL A 153 -9.73 -1.34 -1.51
CA VAL A 153 -9.89 -2.05 -0.23
C VAL A 153 -8.78 -3.08 -0.04
N GLU A 154 -8.57 -3.97 -1.02
CA GLU A 154 -7.50 -4.97 -0.93
C GLU A 154 -6.11 -4.32 -0.87
N TYR A 155 -5.88 -3.24 -1.64
CA TYR A 155 -4.61 -2.52 -1.66
C TYR A 155 -4.27 -1.93 -0.28
N PHE A 156 -5.22 -1.23 0.35
CA PHE A 156 -5.03 -0.67 1.69
C PHE A 156 -4.91 -1.76 2.74
N GLN A 157 -5.69 -2.83 2.63
CA GLN A 157 -5.56 -3.97 3.51
C GLN A 157 -4.18 -4.63 3.44
N LEU A 158 -3.57 -4.72 2.25
CA LEU A 158 -2.19 -5.19 2.08
C LEU A 158 -1.17 -4.24 2.68
N ALA A 159 -1.34 -2.92 2.49
CA ALA A 159 -0.49 -1.91 3.11
C ALA A 159 -0.54 -2.00 4.65
N ASP A 160 -1.74 -2.15 5.23
CA ASP A 160 -1.95 -2.31 6.66
C ASP A 160 -1.35 -3.62 7.18
N ALA A 161 -1.56 -4.74 6.46
CA ALA A 161 -1.01 -6.04 6.82
C ALA A 161 0.53 -6.01 6.91
N ILE A 162 1.21 -5.30 6.00
CA ILE A 162 2.67 -5.10 5.99
C ILE A 162 3.16 -4.36 7.23
N VAL A 163 2.38 -3.43 7.75
CA VAL A 163 2.70 -2.72 9.00
C VAL A 163 2.40 -3.62 10.19
N ALA A 164 1.22 -4.21 10.24
CA ALA A 164 0.71 -4.91 11.40
C ALA A 164 1.44 -6.23 11.67
N VAL A 165 1.88 -6.95 10.63
CA VAL A 165 2.63 -8.21 10.78
C VAL A 165 3.91 -8.04 11.62
N ARG A 166 4.44 -6.80 11.70
CA ARG A 166 5.64 -6.45 12.48
C ARG A 166 5.41 -6.48 13.99
N ALA A 167 4.16 -6.30 14.42
CA ALA A 167 3.79 -6.33 15.83
C ALA A 167 3.48 -7.75 16.32
N VAL A 168 3.37 -8.72 15.42
CA VAL A 168 3.08 -10.13 15.73
C VAL A 168 4.36 -10.81 16.23
N LYS A 169 4.27 -11.45 17.40
CA LYS A 169 5.36 -12.16 18.08
C LYS A 169 5.15 -13.67 18.00
#